data_AF-A0AAD9BHS8-F1
#
_entry.id   AF-A0AAD9BHS8-F1
#
_cell.length_a   1.000
_cell.length_b   1.000
_cell.length_c   1.000
_cell.angle_alpha   90.00
_cell.angle_beta   90.00
_cell.angle_gamma   90.00
#
_symmetry.space_group_name_H-M   'P 1'
#
loop_
_entity.id
_entity.type
_entity.pdbx_description
1 polymer ?
#
loop_
_entity_poly.entity_id
_entity_poly.type
_entity_poly.pdbx_seq_one_letter_code
_entity_poly.pdbx_strand_id
1 'polypeptide(L)'
;VCMEFNRIVGKNLKLEFFESMDRHSPRLIEIFRSKRGNVGQLLTQLSQHTQTKEPTDMRTLVLRGLPIILGDNPTDFYKVGFDTDDEDSFRDIDIGILLVEHEGAGPSSSLHRSPASLKIILEGQVVIDNIQDLPKAICILFGLTYALHLNYPKTMMLTFQFIQKVILTLGQDELKPRLQTLKNQLTM
;
A
#
# COMPACT_ATOMS: atom_id res chain seq x y z
N VAL A 1 -8.57 13.42 9.43
CA VAL A 1 -8.29 11.98 9.26
C VAL A 1 -7.60 11.34 10.47
N CYS A 2 -6.34 11.66 10.80
CA CYS A 2 -5.62 11.00 11.91
C CYS A 2 -6.29 11.18 13.29
N MET A 3 -6.86 12.35 13.58
CA MET A 3 -7.61 12.58 14.82
C MET A 3 -8.85 11.70 14.93
N GLU A 4 -9.57 11.53 13.82
CA GLU A 4 -10.78 10.71 13.78
C GLU A 4 -10.45 9.22 13.91
N PHE A 5 -9.38 8.76 13.27
CA PHE A 5 -8.84 7.43 13.51
C PHE A 5 -8.49 7.22 14.99
N ASN A 6 -7.81 8.18 15.61
CA ASN A 6 -7.48 8.10 17.04
C ASN A 6 -8.74 8.06 17.92
N ARG A 7 -9.77 8.84 17.59
CA ARG A 7 -11.06 8.83 18.28
C ARG A 7 -11.75 7.46 18.21
N ILE A 8 -11.69 6.81 17.05
CA ILE A 8 -12.35 5.51 16.80
C ILE A 8 -11.56 4.34 17.40
N VAL A 9 -10.23 4.36 17.26
CA VAL A 9 -9.36 3.20 17.49
C VAL A 9 -8.49 3.35 18.75
N GLY A 10 -8.34 4.56 19.27
CA GLY A 10 -7.49 4.87 20.42
C GLY A 10 -5.98 4.88 20.13
N LYS A 11 -5.56 4.82 18.86
CA LYS A 11 -4.15 4.74 18.45
C LYS A 11 -3.68 5.93 17.62
N ASN A 12 -2.40 6.27 17.68
CA ASN A 12 -1.80 7.28 16.81
C ASN A 12 -1.44 6.64 15.46
N LEU A 13 -2.31 6.79 14.47
CA LEU A 13 -2.16 6.16 13.16
C LEU A 13 -0.77 6.36 12.55
N LYS A 14 -0.29 7.61 12.51
CA LYS A 14 0.97 7.94 11.84
C LYS A 14 2.13 7.27 12.56
N LEU A 15 2.23 7.46 13.87
CA LEU A 15 3.31 6.90 14.69
C LEU A 15 3.34 5.36 14.57
N GLU A 16 2.22 4.71 14.87
CA GLU A 16 2.10 3.25 14.91
C GLU A 16 2.36 2.62 13.54
N PHE A 17 1.81 3.21 12.47
CA PHE A 17 2.02 2.73 11.11
C PHE A 17 3.51 2.77 10.74
N PHE A 18 4.16 3.93 10.90
CA PHE A 18 5.55 4.09 10.47
C PHE A 18 6.53 3.30 11.33
N GLU A 19 6.36 3.27 12.65
CA GLU A 19 7.22 2.49 13.54
C GLU A 19 7.10 0.98 13.27
N SER A 20 5.89 0.48 13.07
CA SER A 20 5.66 -0.94 12.79
C SER A 20 6.15 -1.32 11.39
N MET A 21 5.97 -0.45 10.39
CA MET A 21 6.56 -0.63 9.07
C MET A 21 8.09 -0.68 9.14
N ASP A 22 8.73 0.22 9.88
CA ASP A 22 10.20 0.21 10.04
C ASP A 22 10.69 -1.07 10.72
N ARG A 23 9.98 -1.52 11.75
CA ARG A 23 10.28 -2.76 12.46
C ARG A 23 10.21 -3.99 11.54
N HIS A 24 9.19 -4.07 10.69
CA HIS A 24 8.93 -5.28 9.89
C HIS A 24 9.54 -5.26 8.50
N SER A 25 9.90 -4.10 7.96
CA SER A 25 10.38 -3.97 6.58
C SER A 25 11.62 -4.82 6.27
N PRO A 26 12.69 -4.83 7.10
CA PRO A 26 13.86 -5.66 6.82
C PRO A 26 13.50 -7.14 6.63
N ARG A 27 12.68 -7.68 7.52
CA ARG A 27 12.28 -9.09 7.48
C ARG A 27 11.33 -9.40 6.33
N LEU A 28 10.39 -8.52 6.02
CA LEU A 28 9.51 -8.67 4.85
C LEU A 28 10.31 -8.72 3.55
N ILE A 29 11.32 -7.87 3.41
CA ILE A 29 12.17 -7.83 2.23
C ILE A 29 13.00 -9.13 2.10
N GLU A 30 13.52 -9.69 3.21
CA GLU A 30 14.17 -11.01 3.19
C GLU A 30 13.21 -12.11 2.74
N ILE A 31 11.98 -12.11 3.26
CA ILE A 31 10.93 -13.05 2.87
C ILE A 31 10.67 -12.91 1.36
N PHE A 32 10.59 -11.69 0.83
CA PHE A 32 10.40 -11.47 -0.61
C PHE A 32 11.53 -12.09 -1.44
N ARG A 33 12.79 -11.89 -1.04
CA ARG A 33 13.97 -12.45 -1.71
C ARG A 33 14.04 -13.99 -1.66
N SER A 34 13.42 -14.60 -0.65
CA SER A 34 13.34 -16.06 -0.54
C SER A 34 12.30 -16.69 -1.48
N LYS A 35 11.35 -15.92 -2.01
CA LYS A 35 10.32 -16.46 -2.92
C LYS A 35 10.93 -16.90 -4.25
N ARG A 36 10.26 -17.85 -4.89
CA ARG A 36 10.65 -18.49 -6.17
C ARG A 36 9.45 -18.53 -7.12
N GLY A 37 9.67 -18.95 -8.36
CA GLY A 37 8.65 -18.97 -9.41
C GLY A 37 8.17 -17.57 -9.78
N ASN A 38 6.95 -17.47 -10.33
CA ASN A 38 6.38 -16.21 -10.82
C ASN A 38 6.32 -15.12 -9.74
N VAL A 39 5.92 -15.48 -8.51
CA VAL A 39 5.90 -14.55 -7.36
C VAL A 39 7.31 -14.04 -7.06
N GLY A 40 8.31 -14.92 -7.05
CA GLY A 40 9.70 -14.54 -6.83
C GLY A 40 10.25 -13.62 -7.93
N GLN A 41 9.87 -13.85 -9.19
CA GLN A 41 10.25 -13.00 -10.32
C GLN A 41 9.67 -11.59 -10.17
N LEU A 42 8.36 -11.47 -9.89
CA LEU A 42 7.70 -10.17 -9.68
C LEU A 42 8.33 -9.39 -8.52
N LEU A 43 8.61 -10.05 -7.39
CA LEU A 43 9.26 -9.43 -6.23
C LEU A 43 10.71 -9.03 -6.50
N THR A 44 11.43 -9.79 -7.32
CA THR A 44 12.79 -9.46 -7.74
C THR A 44 12.80 -8.23 -8.64
N GLN A 45 11.91 -8.16 -9.63
CA GLN A 45 11.72 -7.00 -10.48
C GLN A 45 11.36 -5.76 -9.66
N LEU A 46 10.46 -5.89 -8.69
CA LEU A 46 10.10 -4.79 -7.79
C LEU A 46 11.32 -4.29 -6.99
N SER A 47 12.15 -5.20 -6.48
CA SER A 47 13.32 -4.86 -5.66
C SER A 47 14.44 -4.16 -6.45
N GLN A 48 14.60 -4.45 -7.75
CA GLN A 48 15.63 -3.83 -8.60
C GLN A 48 15.46 -2.30 -8.74
N HIS A 49 14.25 -1.80 -8.53
CA HIS A 49 13.93 -0.38 -8.65
C HIS A 49 14.07 0.37 -7.31
N THR A 50 14.32 -0.36 -6.21
CA THR A 50 14.61 0.21 -4.89
C THR A 50 16.12 0.34 -4.73
N GLN A 51 16.67 1.49 -5.11
CA GLN A 51 18.13 1.70 -5.18
C GLN A 51 18.76 2.09 -3.84
N THR A 52 17.96 2.45 -2.84
CA THR A 52 18.47 2.99 -1.57
C THR A 52 18.04 2.15 -0.36
N LYS A 53 18.71 2.37 0.77
CA LYS A 53 18.29 1.88 2.09
C LYS A 53 17.48 2.93 2.86
N GLU A 54 16.97 3.96 2.18
CA GLU A 54 16.17 4.99 2.82
C GLU A 54 14.85 4.37 3.34
N PRO A 55 14.38 4.77 4.54
CA PRO A 55 13.18 4.20 5.14
C PRO A 55 11.96 4.26 4.21
N THR A 56 11.75 5.37 3.49
CA THR A 56 10.62 5.54 2.58
C THR A 56 10.64 4.53 1.43
N ASP A 57 11.81 4.24 0.86
CA ASP A 57 11.96 3.30 -0.24
C ASP A 57 11.72 1.86 0.24
N MET A 58 12.26 1.51 1.42
CA MET A 58 12.02 0.19 2.03
C MET A 58 10.52 -0.03 2.32
N ARG A 59 9.85 0.97 2.89
CA ARG A 59 8.40 0.90 3.13
C ARG A 59 7.62 0.79 1.83
N THR A 60 8.01 1.54 0.80
CA THR A 60 7.38 1.49 -0.53
C THR A 60 7.51 0.10 -1.16
N LEU A 61 8.71 -0.48 -1.12
CA LEU A 61 8.97 -1.85 -1.58
C LEU A 61 8.08 -2.85 -0.86
N VAL A 62 7.95 -2.73 0.46
CA VAL A 62 7.05 -3.58 1.26
C VAL A 62 5.60 -3.43 0.84
N LEU A 63 5.09 -2.19 0.74
CA LEU A 63 3.69 -1.92 0.40
C LEU A 63 3.31 -2.38 -1.01
N ARG A 64 4.25 -2.36 -1.96
CA ARG A 64 4.06 -2.93 -3.30
C ARG A 64 4.21 -4.46 -3.33
N GLY A 65 5.05 -5.03 -2.46
CA GLY A 65 5.30 -6.48 -2.41
C GLY A 65 4.25 -7.27 -1.63
N LEU A 66 3.60 -6.66 -0.62
CA LEU A 66 2.54 -7.29 0.17
C LEU A 66 1.41 -7.91 -0.67
N PRO A 67 0.78 -7.19 -1.63
CA PRO A 67 -0.28 -7.80 -2.44
C PRO A 67 0.23 -9.00 -3.24
N ILE A 68 1.47 -8.96 -3.74
CA ILE A 68 2.07 -10.06 -4.52
C ILE A 68 2.21 -11.32 -3.66
N ILE A 69 2.78 -11.22 -2.46
CA ILE A 69 2.97 -12.37 -1.58
C ILE A 69 1.64 -12.87 -0.97
N LEU A 70 0.68 -11.97 -0.76
CA LEU A 70 -0.64 -12.28 -0.24
C LEU A 70 -1.62 -12.77 -1.33
N GLY A 71 -1.26 -12.64 -2.60
CA GLY A 71 -2.07 -13.09 -3.73
C GLY A 71 -3.26 -12.19 -4.04
N ASP A 72 -3.18 -10.93 -3.61
CA ASP A 72 -4.09 -9.87 -4.02
C ASP A 72 -3.71 -9.36 -5.43
N ASN A 73 -4.66 -8.72 -6.11
CA ASN A 73 -4.42 -8.10 -7.41
C ASN A 73 -4.47 -6.56 -7.27
N PRO A 74 -3.32 -5.88 -7.25
CA PRO A 74 -3.29 -4.45 -7.01
C PRO A 74 -3.59 -3.59 -8.25
N THR A 75 -3.85 -4.19 -9.42
CA THR A 75 -3.97 -3.48 -10.71
C THR A 75 -5.06 -2.41 -10.72
N ASP A 76 -6.19 -2.67 -10.05
CA ASP A 76 -7.29 -1.71 -9.96
C ASP A 76 -7.14 -0.71 -8.82
N PHE A 77 -6.26 -1.01 -7.88
CA PHE A 77 -5.99 -0.17 -6.72
C PHE A 77 -4.89 0.85 -7.01
N TYR A 78 -3.79 0.45 -7.67
CA TYR A 78 -2.74 1.36 -8.12
C TYR A 78 -2.97 1.72 -9.59
N LYS A 79 -3.54 2.89 -9.83
CA LYS A 79 -3.74 3.41 -11.18
C LYS A 79 -2.61 4.35 -11.57
N VAL A 80 -2.22 4.32 -12.83
CA VAL A 80 -1.30 5.28 -13.41
C VAL A 80 -2.11 6.30 -14.18
N GLY A 81 -1.75 7.56 -14.05
CA GLY A 81 -2.39 8.65 -14.76
C GLY A 81 -1.51 9.89 -14.83
N PHE A 82 -2.08 10.94 -15.38
CA PHE A 82 -1.47 12.25 -15.57
C PHE A 82 -2.28 13.32 -14.84
N ASP A 83 -1.65 14.47 -14.55
CA ASP A 83 -2.37 15.61 -13.94
C ASP A 83 -3.45 16.20 -14.86
N THR A 84 -3.42 15.87 -16.14
CA THR A 84 -4.42 16.28 -17.14
C THR A 84 -5.62 15.34 -17.23
N ASP A 85 -5.59 14.19 -16.53
CA ASP A 85 -6.70 13.24 -16.56
C ASP A 85 -7.95 13.87 -15.93
N ASP A 86 -9.10 13.66 -16.59
CA ASP A 86 -10.39 14.16 -16.13
C ASP A 86 -11.02 13.26 -15.05
N GLU A 87 -12.09 13.74 -14.40
CA GLU A 87 -12.84 12.96 -13.41
C GLU A 87 -13.45 11.68 -14.02
N ASP A 88 -13.63 11.63 -15.34
CA ASP A 88 -14.23 10.49 -16.02
C ASP A 88 -13.31 9.28 -16.06
N SER A 89 -12.00 9.54 -16.01
CA SER A 89 -10.93 8.53 -16.03
C SER A 89 -10.95 7.60 -14.82
N PHE A 90 -11.62 7.98 -13.73
CA PHE A 90 -11.59 7.27 -12.45
C PHE A 90 -12.96 6.76 -11.96
N ARG A 91 -14.04 6.98 -12.72
CA ARG A 91 -15.43 6.70 -12.29
C ARG A 91 -15.68 5.29 -11.75
N ASP A 92 -14.96 4.29 -12.25
CA ASP A 92 -15.13 2.89 -11.85
C ASP A 92 -14.29 2.48 -10.60
N ILE A 93 -13.61 3.44 -9.96
CA ILE A 93 -12.70 3.18 -8.84
C ILE A 93 -13.39 3.51 -7.51
N ASP A 94 -13.76 2.47 -6.75
CA ASP A 94 -14.30 2.65 -5.40
C ASP A 94 -13.24 3.23 -4.45
N ILE A 95 -12.05 2.64 -4.43
CA ILE A 95 -10.92 3.05 -3.58
C ILE A 95 -9.63 2.77 -4.32
N GLY A 96 -8.79 3.78 -4.53
CA GLY A 96 -7.51 3.64 -5.22
C GLY A 96 -6.48 4.71 -4.88
N ILE A 97 -5.26 4.46 -5.32
CA ILE A 97 -4.15 5.41 -5.30
C ILE A 97 -3.74 5.65 -6.75
N LEU A 98 -3.80 6.90 -7.17
CA LEU A 98 -3.29 7.35 -8.45
C LEU A 98 -1.79 7.64 -8.33
N LEU A 99 -1.00 7.12 -9.25
CA LEU A 99 0.41 7.36 -9.42
C LEU A 99 0.57 8.31 -10.61
N VAL A 100 0.81 9.58 -10.32
CA VAL A 100 0.94 10.61 -11.36
C VAL A 100 2.34 10.51 -11.97
N GLU A 101 2.42 10.32 -13.28
CA GLU A 101 3.71 10.27 -13.97
C GLU A 101 4.28 11.67 -14.22
N HIS A 102 5.60 11.74 -14.40
CA HIS A 102 6.25 12.96 -14.87
C HIS A 102 5.82 13.26 -16.31
N GLU A 103 5.62 14.54 -16.63
CA GLU A 103 5.38 14.97 -18.01
C GLU A 103 6.49 14.46 -18.95
N GLY A 104 6.09 13.79 -20.04
CA GLY A 104 7.02 13.21 -21.02
C GLY A 104 7.59 11.83 -20.64
N ALA A 105 7.11 11.19 -19.57
CA ALA A 105 7.42 9.79 -19.32
C ALA A 105 6.81 8.89 -20.43
N GLY A 106 7.65 8.10 -21.12
CA GLY A 106 7.17 7.11 -22.09
C GLY A 106 6.43 5.94 -21.41
N PRO A 107 5.64 5.15 -22.18
CA PRO A 107 4.82 4.06 -21.64
C PRO A 107 5.70 2.91 -21.14
N SER A 108 6.13 2.98 -19.89
CA SER A 108 6.86 1.93 -19.21
C SER A 108 6.02 1.40 -18.06
N SER A 109 6.10 0.10 -17.79
CA SER A 109 5.24 -0.59 -16.83
C SER A 109 5.11 0.12 -15.47
N SER A 110 3.84 0.35 -15.10
CA SER A 110 3.28 1.02 -13.91
C SER A 110 3.83 0.61 -12.54
N LEU A 111 4.61 -0.46 -12.49
CA LEU A 111 5.14 -1.05 -11.27
C LEU A 111 6.49 -0.44 -10.84
N HIS A 112 7.10 0.42 -11.67
CA HIS A 112 8.57 0.55 -11.66
C HIS A 112 9.18 1.95 -11.55
N ARG A 113 8.39 3.03 -11.51
CA ARG A 113 8.92 4.39 -11.35
C ARG A 113 8.39 5.07 -10.09
N SER A 114 9.24 5.86 -9.44
CA SER A 114 8.79 6.83 -8.44
C SER A 114 7.90 7.84 -9.15
N PRO A 115 6.60 7.93 -8.81
CA PRO A 115 5.69 8.87 -9.44
C PRO A 115 6.07 10.31 -9.04
N ALA A 116 5.66 11.29 -9.85
CA ALA A 116 5.84 12.71 -9.56
C ALA A 116 5.05 13.12 -8.30
N SER A 117 3.83 12.60 -8.17
CA SER A 117 2.96 12.75 -7.01
C SER A 117 1.99 11.58 -6.93
N LEU A 118 1.29 11.45 -5.80
CA LEU A 118 0.21 10.48 -5.63
C LEU A 118 -1.08 11.17 -5.21
N LYS A 119 -2.20 10.60 -5.64
CA LYS A 119 -3.56 11.02 -5.26
C LYS A 119 -4.33 9.86 -4.64
N ILE A 120 -5.28 10.15 -3.76
CA ILE A 120 -6.22 9.16 -3.23
C ILE A 120 -7.57 9.37 -3.92
N ILE A 121 -8.09 8.28 -4.49
CA ILE A 121 -9.40 8.24 -5.15
C ILE A 121 -10.36 7.47 -4.24
N LEU A 122 -11.53 8.06 -3.98
CA LEU A 122 -12.68 7.40 -3.35
C LEU A 122 -13.92 7.64 -4.22
N GLU A 123 -14.65 6.58 -4.54
CA GLU A 123 -15.90 6.62 -5.33
C GLU A 123 -15.76 7.44 -6.63
N GLY A 124 -14.65 7.21 -7.33
CA GLY A 124 -14.28 7.87 -8.59
C GLY A 124 -13.82 9.32 -8.46
N GLN A 125 -13.66 9.84 -7.24
CA GLN A 125 -13.30 11.22 -6.98
C GLN A 125 -11.95 11.33 -6.28
N VAL A 126 -11.12 12.28 -6.72
CA VAL A 126 -9.86 12.60 -6.05
C VAL A 126 -10.16 13.36 -4.76
N VAL A 127 -9.92 12.73 -3.61
CA VAL A 127 -10.21 13.33 -2.30
C VAL A 127 -8.98 13.95 -1.64
N ILE A 128 -7.77 13.50 -2.02
CA ILE A 128 -6.49 14.04 -1.55
C ILE A 128 -5.49 13.99 -2.71
N ASP A 129 -4.77 15.08 -2.92
CA ASP A 129 -3.77 15.25 -3.99
C ASP A 129 -2.39 15.62 -3.41
N ASN A 130 -1.37 15.63 -4.27
CA ASN A 130 0.01 16.08 -4.04
C ASN A 130 0.72 15.32 -2.89
N ILE A 131 0.42 14.04 -2.75
CA ILE A 131 1.07 13.17 -1.76
C ILE A 131 2.43 12.75 -2.30
N GLN A 132 3.47 12.90 -1.47
CA GLN A 132 4.86 12.76 -1.90
C GLN A 132 5.34 11.31 -2.00
N ASP A 133 4.75 10.39 -1.24
CA ASP A 133 5.21 9.00 -1.19
C ASP A 133 4.08 8.02 -0.87
N LEU A 134 4.26 6.78 -1.33
CA LEU A 134 3.28 5.70 -1.17
C LEU A 134 3.00 5.36 0.31
N PRO A 135 4.00 5.28 1.21
CA PRO A 135 3.75 5.05 2.63
C PRO A 135 2.80 6.09 3.25
N LYS A 136 2.98 7.37 2.94
CA LYS A 136 2.05 8.43 3.36
C LYS A 136 0.66 8.22 2.76
N ALA A 137 0.56 7.92 1.46
CA ALA A 137 -0.73 7.70 0.80
C ALA A 137 -1.52 6.55 1.45
N ILE A 138 -0.87 5.40 1.70
CA ILE A 138 -1.50 4.26 2.39
C ILE A 138 -1.87 4.61 3.83
N CYS A 139 -1.01 5.31 4.56
CA CYS A 139 -1.30 5.74 5.94
C CYS A 139 -2.54 6.64 5.99
N ILE A 140 -2.62 7.65 5.11
CA ILE A 140 -3.76 8.55 5.02
C ILE A 140 -5.04 7.79 4.62
N LEU A 141 -4.93 6.90 3.63
CA LEU A 141 -6.07 6.09 3.18
C LEU A 141 -6.62 5.22 4.30
N PHE A 142 -5.78 4.58 5.11
CA PHE A 142 -6.23 3.84 6.30
C PHE A 142 -7.01 4.73 7.25
N GLY A 143 -6.53 5.95 7.49
CA GLY A 143 -7.26 6.89 8.32
C GLY A 143 -8.62 7.28 7.74
N LEU A 144 -8.72 7.46 6.42
CA LEU A 144 -9.97 7.76 5.71
C LEU A 144 -10.95 6.59 5.80
N THR A 145 -10.46 5.36 5.58
CA THR A 145 -11.27 4.15 5.67
C THR A 145 -11.96 4.04 7.02
N TYR A 146 -11.27 4.35 8.12
CA TYR A 146 -11.89 4.33 9.45
C TYR A 146 -12.80 5.53 9.70
N ALA A 147 -12.36 6.74 9.33
CA ALA A 147 -13.13 7.96 9.53
C ALA A 147 -14.47 7.95 8.77
N LEU A 148 -14.51 7.32 7.60
CA LEU A 148 -15.67 7.25 6.72
C LEU A 148 -16.37 5.88 6.75
N HIS A 149 -15.92 4.96 7.61
CA HIS A 149 -16.46 3.60 7.74
C HIS A 149 -16.52 2.84 6.39
N LEU A 150 -15.46 2.94 5.59
CA LEU A 150 -15.39 2.30 4.27
C LEU A 150 -15.04 0.82 4.39
N ASN A 151 -15.52 0.04 3.44
CA ASN A 151 -15.04 -1.32 3.24
C ASN A 151 -13.65 -1.32 2.58
N TYR A 152 -12.85 -2.35 2.84
CA TYR A 152 -11.58 -2.50 2.12
C TYR A 152 -11.79 -2.87 0.65
N PRO A 153 -10.92 -2.41 -0.27
CA PRO A 153 -11.00 -2.77 -1.67
C PRO A 153 -10.92 -4.30 -1.83
N LYS A 154 -11.88 -4.91 -2.54
CA LYS A 154 -12.00 -6.37 -2.68
C LYS A 154 -10.73 -7.00 -3.26
N THR A 155 -10.07 -6.31 -4.19
CA THR A 155 -8.86 -6.74 -4.88
C THR A 155 -7.60 -6.67 -4.01
N MET A 156 -7.65 -5.95 -2.88
CA MET A 156 -6.56 -5.72 -1.92
C MET A 156 -6.91 -6.20 -0.51
N MET A 157 -7.90 -7.07 -0.38
CA MET A 157 -8.50 -7.45 0.89
C MET A 157 -7.48 -8.05 1.87
N LEU A 158 -6.62 -8.96 1.42
CA LEU A 158 -5.65 -9.61 2.31
C LEU A 158 -4.56 -8.64 2.76
N THR A 159 -4.15 -7.72 1.90
CA THR A 159 -3.15 -6.67 2.15
C THR A 159 -3.66 -5.69 3.20
N PHE A 160 -4.88 -5.19 3.05
CA PHE A 160 -5.46 -4.30 4.06
C PHE A 160 -5.69 -5.02 5.39
N GLN A 161 -6.15 -6.28 5.36
CA GLN A 161 -6.27 -7.08 6.58
C GLN A 161 -4.91 -7.32 7.27
N PHE A 162 -3.84 -7.52 6.50
CA PHE A 162 -2.49 -7.65 7.03
C PHE A 162 -2.02 -6.35 7.69
N ILE A 163 -2.18 -5.21 7.02
CA ILE A 163 -1.78 -3.91 7.56
C ILE A 163 -2.59 -3.61 8.83
N GLN A 164 -3.91 -3.80 8.83
CA GLN A 164 -4.74 -3.62 10.01
C GLN A 164 -4.26 -4.48 11.19
N LYS A 165 -4.20 -5.81 10.99
CA LYS A 165 -4.06 -6.76 12.10
C LYS A 165 -2.61 -6.97 12.54
N VAL A 166 -1.65 -6.84 11.62
CA VAL A 166 -0.24 -7.12 11.90
C VAL A 166 0.54 -5.82 12.08
N ILE A 167 0.41 -4.88 11.15
CA ILE A 167 1.18 -3.61 11.23
C ILE A 167 0.58 -2.70 12.30
N LEU A 168 -0.73 -2.43 12.26
CA LEU A 168 -1.41 -1.54 13.21
C LEU A 168 -1.90 -2.25 14.48
N THR A 169 -1.79 -3.58 14.54
CA THR A 169 -2.25 -4.42 15.67
C THR A 169 -3.70 -4.11 16.09
N LEU A 170 -4.60 -4.09 15.11
CA LEU A 170 -6.03 -3.78 15.28
C LEU A 170 -6.93 -4.97 14.97
N GLY A 171 -8.03 -5.08 15.73
CA GLY A 171 -8.99 -6.18 15.64
C GLY A 171 -8.57 -7.39 16.49
N GLN A 172 -9.57 -8.12 16.98
CA GLN A 172 -9.38 -9.27 17.86
C GLN A 172 -9.66 -10.61 17.16
N ASP A 173 -10.23 -10.57 15.96
CA ASP A 173 -10.60 -11.80 15.25
C ASP A 173 -9.37 -12.51 14.68
N GLU A 174 -9.51 -13.83 14.53
CA GLU A 174 -8.46 -14.68 13.99
C GLU A 174 -7.97 -14.22 12.61
N LEU A 175 -6.68 -14.46 12.37
CA LEU A 175 -6.05 -14.22 11.08
C LEU A 175 -6.39 -15.37 10.14
N LYS A 176 -6.75 -15.03 8.90
CA LYS A 176 -6.81 -16.03 7.83
C LYS A 176 -5.47 -16.77 7.76
N PRO A 177 -5.44 -18.08 7.42
CA PRO A 177 -4.23 -18.89 7.44
C PRO A 177 -3.04 -18.24 6.70
N ARG A 178 -3.29 -17.61 5.55
CA ARG A 178 -2.24 -16.92 4.78
C ARG A 178 -1.61 -15.73 5.51
N LEU A 179 -2.42 -14.95 6.21
CA LEU A 179 -1.96 -13.82 7.01
C LEU A 179 -1.19 -14.30 8.24
N GLN A 180 -1.69 -15.36 8.88
CA GLN A 180 -1.04 -15.97 10.03
C GLN A 180 0.34 -16.54 9.66
N THR A 181 0.44 -17.25 8.53
CA THR A 181 1.72 -17.75 8.02
C THR A 181 2.72 -16.62 7.81
N LEU A 182 2.32 -15.53 7.12
CA LEU A 182 3.22 -14.40 6.90
C LEU A 182 3.61 -13.72 8.22
N LYS A 183 2.68 -13.52 9.15
CA LYS A 183 2.94 -12.97 10.49
C LYS A 183 3.97 -13.82 11.25
N ASN A 184 3.83 -15.15 11.24
CA ASN A 184 4.77 -16.05 11.92
C ASN A 184 6.18 -15.96 11.34
N GLN A 185 6.31 -15.73 10.03
CA GLN A 185 7.61 -15.53 9.39
C GLN A 185 8.29 -14.21 9.81
N LEU A 186 7.54 -13.23 10.32
CA LEU A 186 8.11 -11.98 10.83
C LEU A 186 8.78 -12.13 12.21
N THR A 187 8.41 -13.17 12.96
CA THR A 187 8.94 -13.46 14.29
C THR A 187 10.04 -14.53 14.29
N MET A 188 10.30 -15.13 13.13
CA MET A 188 11.40 -16.07 12.88
C MET A 188 12.64 -15.32 12.45
#